data_AF-A0A956GWH1-F1
#
_entry.id   AF-A0A956GWH1-F1
#
_cell.length_a   1.000
_cell.length_b   1.000
_cell.length_c   1.000
_cell.angle_alpha   90.00
_cell.angle_beta   90.00
_cell.angle_gamma   90.00
#
_symmetry.space_group_name_H-M   'P 1'
#
loop_
_entity.id
_entity.type
_entity.pdbx_description
1 polymer ?
#
loop_
_entity_poly.entity_id
_entity_poly.type
_entity_poly.pdbx_seq_one_letter_code
_entity_poly.pdbx_strand_id
1 'polypeptide(L)'
;MPEASAWRHCSRCKKPIAYGATYLVCSVSTCNRARSAMVFCSMDCWDAHVPVAGHREAHAEEHTAPKSAEAPAQTKKPEREARRVVAPVKRRDPSLPRETLVIVKALKAYIAAAGDMRTSDAVADVLSDKLRDLCDRAIDRAKEDGRKTVLDRDFLPKAK
;
A
#
# COMPACT_ATOMS: atom_id res chain seq x y z
N MET A 1 -24.20 -15.57 -35.20
CA MET A 1 -24.49 -15.55 -33.75
C MET A 1 -23.57 -14.50 -33.14
N PRO A 2 -24.08 -13.40 -32.57
CA PRO A 2 -23.38 -12.12 -32.56
C PRO A 2 -22.18 -12.11 -31.61
N GLU A 3 -21.01 -11.91 -32.19
CA GLU A 3 -19.73 -11.69 -31.54
C GLU A 3 -19.72 -10.25 -30.99
N ALA A 4 -20.49 -10.04 -29.92
CA ALA A 4 -20.59 -8.74 -29.27
C ALA A 4 -19.24 -8.41 -28.63
N SER A 5 -18.54 -7.45 -29.23
CA SER A 5 -17.33 -6.77 -28.78
C SER A 5 -17.18 -6.83 -27.24
N ALA A 6 -16.43 -7.80 -26.74
CA ALA A 6 -16.24 -8.00 -25.31
C ALA A 6 -15.13 -7.06 -24.82
N TRP A 7 -15.48 -6.09 -23.97
CA TRP A 7 -14.50 -5.19 -23.37
C TRP A 7 -13.63 -5.92 -22.35
N ARG A 8 -14.25 -6.69 -21.46
CA ARG A 8 -13.59 -7.48 -20.42
C ARG A 8 -14.39 -8.74 -20.07
N HIS A 9 -13.75 -9.71 -19.43
CA HIS A 9 -14.41 -10.90 -18.89
C HIS A 9 -14.60 -10.75 -17.38
N CYS A 10 -15.71 -11.29 -16.86
CA CYS A 10 -15.92 -11.35 -15.42
C CYS A 10 -14.87 -12.27 -14.77
N SER A 11 -14.23 -11.80 -13.69
CA SER A 11 -13.19 -12.58 -13.01
C SER A 11 -13.70 -13.84 -12.31
N ARG A 12 -15.01 -13.94 -12.03
CA ARG A 12 -15.63 -15.11 -11.37
C ARG A 12 -16.26 -16.09 -12.35
N CYS A 13 -17.15 -15.63 -13.21
CA CYS A 13 -17.92 -16.49 -14.11
C CYS A 13 -17.39 -16.49 -15.55
N LYS A 14 -16.34 -15.72 -15.86
CA LYS A 14 -15.76 -15.55 -17.20
C LYS A 14 -16.75 -15.09 -18.29
N LYS A 15 -17.95 -14.62 -17.91
CA LYS A 15 -18.90 -14.04 -18.86
C LYS A 15 -18.31 -12.79 -19.52
N PRO A 16 -18.46 -12.63 -20.85
CA PRO A 16 -18.01 -11.42 -21.54
C PRO A 16 -18.91 -10.23 -21.15
N ILE A 17 -18.29 -9.09 -20.84
CA ILE A 17 -18.96 -7.82 -20.59
C ILE A 17 -18.84 -7.00 -21.87
N ALA A 18 -19.98 -6.69 -22.49
CA ALA A 18 -20.04 -5.88 -23.71
C ALA A 18 -19.73 -4.41 -23.43
N TYR A 19 -19.28 -3.68 -24.45
CA TYR A 19 -19.21 -2.21 -24.41
C TYR A 19 -20.59 -1.63 -24.07
N GLY A 20 -20.65 -0.64 -23.17
CA GLY A 20 -21.91 -0.05 -22.70
C GLY A 20 -22.66 -0.81 -21.61
N ALA A 21 -22.24 -2.03 -21.23
CA ALA A 21 -22.88 -2.79 -20.16
C ALA A 21 -22.48 -2.29 -18.76
N THR A 22 -23.40 -2.39 -17.80
CA THR A 22 -23.09 -2.13 -16.38
C THR A 22 -22.24 -3.26 -15.83
N TYR A 23 -21.24 -2.90 -15.04
CA TYR A 23 -20.35 -3.83 -14.37
C TYR A 23 -20.08 -3.36 -12.95
N LEU A 24 -19.78 -4.30 -12.07
CA LEU A 24 -19.49 -4.04 -10.67
C LEU A 24 -17.99 -4.11 -10.42
N VAL A 25 -17.48 -3.13 -9.67
CA VAL A 25 -16.12 -3.12 -9.14
C VAL A 25 -16.21 -3.14 -7.61
N CYS A 26 -15.28 -3.84 -6.98
CA CYS A 26 -15.15 -3.79 -5.53
C CYS A 26 -14.48 -2.47 -5.11
N SER A 27 -15.08 -1.73 -4.17
CA SER A 27 -14.55 -0.46 -3.65
C SER A 27 -13.20 -0.59 -2.91
N VAL A 28 -12.78 -1.82 -2.60
CA VAL A 28 -11.51 -2.06 -1.92
C VAL A 28 -10.33 -1.87 -2.88
N SER A 29 -9.45 -0.92 -2.55
CA SER A 29 -8.29 -0.53 -3.37
C SER A 29 -7.28 -1.67 -3.65
N THR A 30 -7.26 -2.73 -2.86
CA THR A 30 -6.46 -3.95 -3.13
C THR A 30 -7.01 -4.76 -4.30
N CYS A 31 -8.33 -4.77 -4.49
CA CYS A 31 -9.03 -5.47 -5.57
C CYS A 31 -9.09 -4.65 -6.87
N ASN A 32 -8.78 -3.35 -6.84
CA ASN A 32 -8.75 -2.50 -8.04
C ASN A 32 -7.33 -2.22 -8.58
N ARG A 33 -6.31 -2.97 -8.12
CA ARG A 33 -4.93 -2.81 -8.60
C ARG A 33 -4.76 -3.35 -10.03
N ALA A 34 -3.79 -2.81 -10.77
CA ALA A 34 -3.55 -3.17 -12.18
C ALA A 34 -3.36 -4.68 -12.46
N ARG A 35 -2.92 -5.48 -11.47
CA ARG A 35 -2.78 -6.96 -11.59
C ARG A 35 -3.98 -7.75 -11.11
N SER A 36 -4.93 -7.12 -10.43
CA SER A 36 -6.05 -7.79 -9.74
C SER A 36 -7.36 -7.06 -9.93
N ALA A 37 -7.47 -6.13 -10.91
CA ALA A 37 -8.65 -5.33 -11.21
C ALA A 37 -9.82 -6.24 -11.61
N MET A 38 -10.51 -6.76 -10.60
CA MET A 38 -11.59 -7.70 -10.75
C MET A 38 -12.84 -6.95 -11.19
N VAL A 39 -13.46 -7.47 -12.24
CA VAL A 39 -14.68 -6.92 -12.81
C VAL A 39 -15.75 -7.99 -12.67
N PHE A 40 -16.92 -7.61 -12.17
CA PHE A 40 -18.03 -8.53 -11.92
C PHE A 40 -19.25 -8.14 -12.76
N CYS A 41 -19.96 -9.14 -13.27
CA CYS A 41 -21.13 -8.92 -14.12
C CYS A 41 -22.46 -8.79 -13.34
N SER A 42 -22.49 -9.18 -12.06
CA SER A 42 -23.71 -9.26 -11.25
C SER A 42 -23.37 -9.21 -9.76
N MET A 43 -24.35 -8.81 -8.94
CA MET A 43 -24.21 -8.73 -7.49
C MET A 43 -23.84 -10.09 -6.88
N ASP A 44 -24.36 -11.19 -7.43
CA ASP A 44 -24.00 -12.56 -7.01
C ASP A 44 -22.52 -12.89 -7.26
N CYS A 45 -21.97 -12.42 -8.37
CA CYS A 45 -20.54 -12.60 -8.68
C CYS A 45 -19.65 -11.76 -7.76
N TRP A 46 -20.14 -10.61 -7.31
CA TRP A 46 -19.45 -9.74 -6.35
C TRP A 46 -19.53 -10.30 -4.93
N ASP A 47 -20.69 -10.77 -4.49
CA ASP A 47 -20.91 -11.32 -3.14
C ASP A 47 -20.13 -12.63 -2.95
N ALA A 48 -20.06 -13.48 -3.97
CA ALA A 48 -19.20 -14.67 -3.96
C ALA A 48 -17.69 -14.36 -3.81
N HIS A 49 -17.26 -13.11 -4.04
CA HIS A 49 -15.89 -12.66 -3.81
C HIS A 49 -15.63 -12.24 -2.35
N VAL A 50 -16.65 -11.74 -1.63
CA VAL A 50 -16.49 -11.13 -0.29
C VAL A 50 -15.98 -12.13 0.76
N PRO A 51 -16.50 -13.37 0.86
CA PRO A 51 -16.01 -14.36 1.82
C PRO A 51 -14.58 -14.82 1.55
N VAL A 52 -14.16 -14.85 0.28
CA VAL A 52 -12.83 -15.32 -0.13
C VAL A 52 -11.76 -14.26 0.17
N ALA A 53 -12.15 -12.99 0.17
CA ALA A 53 -11.22 -11.88 0.32
C ALA A 53 -11.12 -11.34 1.76
N GLY A 54 -12.07 -11.66 2.65
CA GLY A 54 -12.02 -11.32 4.08
C GLY A 54 -12.18 -9.81 4.34
N HIS A 55 -13.00 -9.13 3.54
CA HIS A 55 -13.21 -7.68 3.61
C HIS A 55 -14.51 -7.37 4.35
N ARG A 56 -14.45 -6.60 5.46
CA ARG A 56 -15.60 -6.33 6.37
C ARG A 56 -16.55 -5.23 5.88
N GLU A 57 -16.06 -4.30 5.05
CA GLU A 57 -16.80 -3.12 4.57
C GLU A 57 -16.63 -2.93 3.05
N ALA A 58 -16.65 -4.02 2.28
CA ALA A 58 -16.68 -3.92 0.81
C ALA A 58 -18.10 -3.58 0.35
N HIS A 59 -18.23 -2.66 -0.61
CA HIS A 59 -19.47 -2.43 -1.34
C HIS A 59 -19.21 -2.49 -2.85
N ALA A 60 -20.26 -2.78 -3.61
CA ALA A 60 -20.21 -2.85 -5.06
C ALA A 60 -20.39 -1.43 -5.64
N GLU A 61 -19.40 -0.94 -6.38
CA GLU A 61 -19.54 0.27 -7.18
C GLU A 61 -20.00 -0.11 -8.59
N GLU A 62 -21.14 0.43 -9.00
CA GLU A 62 -21.67 0.31 -10.36
C GLU A 62 -20.92 1.24 -11.30
N HIS A 63 -20.18 0.66 -12.23
CA HIS A 63 -19.53 1.37 -13.31
C HIS A 63 -20.16 0.94 -14.64
N THR A 64 -20.21 1.86 -15.61
CA THR A 64 -20.73 1.55 -16.95
C THR A 64 -19.57 1.41 -17.91
N ALA A 65 -19.50 0.31 -18.65
CA ALA A 65 -18.48 0.10 -19.67
C ALA A 65 -18.61 1.20 -20.73
N PRO A 66 -17.49 1.73 -21.26
CA PRO A 66 -17.55 2.74 -22.31
C PRO A 66 -18.38 2.23 -23.48
N LYS A 67 -19.29 3.05 -24.02
CA LYS A 67 -20.31 2.65 -25.00
C LYS A 67 -19.78 2.40 -26.42
N SER A 68 -18.52 2.73 -26.70
CA SER A 68 -17.77 2.29 -27.89
C SER A 68 -16.29 2.63 -27.69
N ALA A 69 -15.40 2.22 -28.60
CA ALA A 69 -13.99 2.62 -28.60
C ALA A 69 -13.78 4.14 -28.81
N GLU A 70 -14.85 4.89 -29.08
CA GLU A 70 -14.85 6.36 -29.12
C GLU A 70 -14.91 6.93 -27.69
N ALA A 71 -13.77 7.46 -27.25
CA ALA A 71 -13.60 8.09 -25.95
C ALA A 71 -14.57 9.26 -25.73
N PRO A 72 -15.24 9.36 -24.57
CA PRO A 72 -15.56 10.68 -24.07
C PRO A 72 -14.27 11.30 -23.54
N ALA A 73 -13.98 12.48 -24.08
CA ALA A 73 -13.17 13.55 -23.51
C ALA A 73 -12.53 13.22 -22.17
N GLN A 74 -11.20 13.13 -22.22
CA GLN A 74 -10.32 13.19 -21.06
C GLN A 74 -10.70 14.42 -20.22
N THR A 75 -11.62 14.28 -19.27
CA THR A 75 -11.62 15.11 -18.08
C THR A 75 -10.28 14.83 -17.44
N LYS A 76 -9.35 15.76 -17.69
CA LYS A 76 -8.01 15.88 -17.12
C LYS A 76 -7.80 14.87 -16.01
N LYS A 77 -7.37 13.66 -16.40
CA LYS A 77 -6.50 12.85 -15.56
C LYS A 77 -5.44 13.87 -15.14
N PRO A 78 -5.30 14.24 -13.86
CA PRO A 78 -4.15 15.04 -13.50
C PRO A 78 -2.98 14.23 -14.05
N GLU A 79 -2.31 14.86 -15.01
CA GLU A 79 -0.95 14.58 -15.43
C GLU A 79 -0.33 13.65 -14.42
N ARG A 80 -0.10 12.38 -14.81
CA ARG A 80 0.53 11.34 -13.97
C ARG A 80 1.49 12.06 -13.05
N GLU A 81 1.10 12.27 -11.79
CA GLU A 81 1.83 13.11 -10.86
C GLU A 81 3.23 12.54 -10.83
N ALA A 82 4.15 13.26 -11.48
CA ALA A 82 5.34 12.75 -12.12
C ALA A 82 6.06 11.77 -11.21
N ARG A 83 5.80 10.45 -11.36
CA ARG A 83 6.20 9.35 -10.46
C ARG A 83 6.79 9.94 -9.18
N ARG A 84 5.92 10.55 -8.34
CA ARG A 84 6.29 11.58 -7.36
C ARG A 84 7.69 11.28 -6.86
N VAL A 85 8.71 12.00 -7.38
CA VAL A 85 10.11 11.69 -7.09
C VAL A 85 10.16 11.68 -5.59
N VAL A 86 10.30 10.48 -5.02
CA VAL A 86 10.02 10.35 -3.61
C VAL A 86 11.16 11.09 -2.95
N ALA A 87 10.84 12.26 -2.38
CA ALA A 87 11.86 13.10 -1.80
C ALA A 87 12.67 12.22 -0.86
N PRO A 88 14.00 12.20 -1.00
CA PRO A 88 14.84 11.40 -0.12
C PRO A 88 14.46 11.78 1.31
N VAL A 89 14.36 10.77 2.19
CA VAL A 89 14.17 11.05 3.61
C VAL A 89 15.20 12.09 4.02
N LYS A 90 14.77 13.16 4.70
CA LYS A 90 15.65 14.21 5.17
C LYS A 90 16.48 13.67 6.34
N ARG A 91 17.45 12.81 6.04
CA ARG A 91 18.21 12.01 7.02
C ARG A 91 18.96 12.85 8.08
N ARG A 92 19.14 14.16 7.83
CA ARG A 92 19.95 15.06 8.67
C ARG A 92 19.42 16.48 8.69
N ASP A 93 18.11 16.67 8.71
CA ASP A 93 17.57 18.02 8.93
C ASP A 93 17.85 18.42 10.40
N PRO A 94 18.72 19.42 10.68
CA PRO A 94 19.05 19.82 12.04
C PRO A 94 17.87 20.47 12.78
N SER A 95 16.76 20.76 12.08
CA SER A 95 15.52 21.27 12.69
C SER A 95 14.69 20.19 13.38
N LEU A 96 15.00 18.90 13.19
CA LEU A 96 14.27 17.81 13.84
C LEU A 96 14.70 17.67 15.31
N PRO A 97 13.76 17.52 16.27
CA PRO A 97 14.09 17.29 17.66
C PRO A 97 14.96 16.03 17.81
N ARG A 98 16.16 16.19 18.38
CA ARG A 98 17.06 15.07 18.70
C ARG A 98 16.69 14.39 20.02
N GLU A 99 15.40 14.26 20.29
CA GLU A 99 14.92 13.59 21.51
C GLU A 99 15.37 12.13 21.55
N THR A 100 15.75 11.68 22.73
CA THR A 100 16.14 10.29 22.98
C THR A 100 14.95 9.38 22.67
N LEU A 101 15.06 8.55 21.64
CA LEU A 101 13.98 7.66 21.18
C LEU A 101 13.87 6.38 22.01
N VAL A 102 14.82 6.15 22.92
CA VAL A 102 14.94 4.95 23.73
C VAL A 102 14.50 5.23 25.16
N ILE A 103 13.73 4.32 25.74
CA ILE A 103 13.44 4.31 27.17
C ILE A 103 14.73 3.93 27.92
N VAL A 104 15.51 4.92 28.34
CA VAL A 104 16.85 4.74 28.94
C VAL A 104 16.84 3.73 30.10
N LYS A 105 15.81 3.78 30.95
CA LYS A 105 15.66 2.85 32.08
C LYS A 105 15.50 1.39 31.62
N ALA A 106 14.69 1.16 30.58
CA ALA A 106 14.47 -0.18 30.03
C ALA A 106 15.74 -0.72 29.35
N LEU A 107 16.45 0.14 28.62
CA LEU A 107 17.73 -0.20 28.01
C LEU A 107 18.78 -0.61 29.06
N LYS A 108 18.96 0.22 30.09
CA LYS A 108 19.91 -0.05 31.18
C LYS A 108 19.58 -1.36 31.89
N ALA A 109 18.30 -1.61 32.16
CA ALA A 109 17.85 -2.85 32.78
C ALA A 109 18.15 -4.08 31.89
N TYR A 110 17.90 -3.98 30.58
CA TYR A 110 18.21 -5.05 29.64
C TYR A 110 19.71 -5.38 29.60
N ILE A 111 20.58 -4.36 29.52
CA ILE A 111 22.04 -4.58 29.43
C ILE A 111 22.60 -5.16 30.74
N ALA A 112 22.09 -4.70 31.88
CA ALA A 112 22.45 -5.29 33.17
C ALA A 112 22.00 -6.76 33.27
N ALA A 113 20.77 -7.08 32.86
CA ALA A 113 20.27 -8.45 32.92
C ALA A 113 20.92 -9.40 31.91
N ALA A 114 21.20 -8.93 30.69
CA ALA A 114 21.74 -9.75 29.61
C ALA A 114 23.26 -9.92 29.68
N GLY A 115 23.97 -8.95 30.26
CA GLY A 115 25.44 -8.92 30.22
C GLY A 115 26.12 -8.61 31.55
N ASP A 116 25.38 -8.43 32.65
CA ASP A 116 25.91 -8.02 33.96
C ASP A 116 26.77 -6.73 33.90
N MET A 117 26.36 -5.80 33.04
CA MET A 117 27.10 -4.56 32.75
C MET A 117 26.31 -3.30 33.11
N ARG A 118 27.05 -2.24 33.46
CA ARG A 118 26.53 -0.87 33.56
C ARG A 118 26.85 -0.10 32.27
N THR A 119 25.97 0.82 31.89
CA THR A 119 26.16 1.69 30.72
C THR A 119 26.25 3.16 31.11
N SER A 120 27.09 3.91 30.41
CA SER A 120 27.12 5.37 30.50
C SER A 120 25.86 6.00 29.89
N ASP A 121 25.58 7.25 30.26
CA ASP A 121 24.39 7.98 29.79
C ASP A 121 24.45 8.27 28.28
N ALA A 122 25.66 8.48 27.73
CA ALA A 122 25.88 8.74 26.31
C ALA A 122 25.48 7.57 25.39
N VAL A 123 25.33 6.34 25.92
CA VAL A 123 24.89 5.18 25.13
C VAL A 123 23.47 5.37 24.57
N ALA A 124 22.61 6.10 25.30
CA ALA A 124 21.24 6.36 24.86
C ALA A 124 21.17 7.21 23.58
N ASP A 125 22.06 8.21 23.46
CA ASP A 125 22.12 9.10 22.30
C ASP A 125 22.61 8.34 21.06
N VAL A 126 23.70 7.56 21.22
CA VAL A 126 24.26 6.75 20.13
C VAL A 126 23.25 5.72 19.60
N LEU A 127 22.48 5.09 20.48
CA LEU A 127 21.42 4.16 20.07
C LEU A 127 20.25 4.88 19.40
N SER A 128 19.89 6.08 19.88
CA SER A 128 18.85 6.90 19.27
C SER A 128 19.22 7.28 17.83
N ASP A 129 20.49 7.62 17.58
CA ASP A 129 20.98 7.88 16.22
C ASP A 129 20.88 6.63 15.33
N LYS A 130 21.29 5.46 15.83
CA LYS A 130 21.15 4.19 15.08
C LYS A 130 19.69 3.84 14.78
N LEU A 131 18.78 4.11 15.71
CA LEU A 131 17.35 3.91 15.50
C LEU A 131 16.80 4.85 14.43
N ARG A 132 17.23 6.11 14.39
CA ARG A 132 16.88 7.05 13.31
C ARG A 132 17.32 6.50 11.95
N ASP A 133 18.57 6.03 11.85
CA ASP A 133 19.09 5.42 10.62
C ASP A 133 18.31 4.16 10.19
N LEU A 134 17.82 3.36 11.15
CA LEU A 134 16.96 2.21 10.87
C LEU A 134 15.58 2.66 10.37
N CYS A 135 14.97 3.64 11.02
CA CYS A 135 13.68 4.21 10.62
C CYS A 135 13.76 4.86 9.23
N ASP A 136 14.80 5.62 8.94
CA ASP A 136 14.99 6.26 7.63
C ASP A 136 15.04 5.22 6.50
N ARG A 137 15.77 4.12 6.71
CA ARG A 137 15.82 3.00 5.76
C ARG A 137 14.46 2.32 5.60
N ALA A 138 13.73 2.14 6.70
CA ALA A 138 12.38 1.55 6.65
C ALA A 138 11.40 2.46 5.90
N ILE A 139 11.49 3.78 6.08
CA ILE A 139 10.71 4.78 5.34
C ILE A 139 11.04 4.73 3.85
N ASP A 140 12.33 4.69 3.49
CA ASP A 140 12.76 4.57 2.09
C ASP A 140 12.19 3.31 1.44
N ARG A 141 12.20 2.17 2.13
CA ARG A 141 11.61 0.91 1.63
C ARG A 141 10.09 0.98 1.50
N ALA A 142 9.40 1.55 2.48
CA ALA A 142 7.95 1.75 2.39
C ALA A 142 7.57 2.66 1.22
N LYS A 143 8.37 3.70 0.99
CA LYS A 143 8.27 4.63 -0.15
C LYS A 143 8.51 3.94 -1.49
N GLU A 144 9.54 3.10 -1.61
CA GLU A 144 9.82 2.29 -2.81
C GLU A 144 8.62 1.40 -3.18
N ASP A 145 7.96 0.82 -2.17
CA ASP A 145 6.76 -0.01 -2.34
C ASP A 145 5.49 0.81 -2.61
N GLY A 146 5.57 2.14 -2.65
CA GLY A 146 4.45 3.06 -2.87
C GLY A 146 3.50 3.20 -1.67
N ARG A 147 3.94 2.81 -0.47
CA ARG A 147 3.16 2.88 0.77
C ARG A 147 3.49 4.16 1.56
N LYS A 148 2.48 4.67 2.30
CA LYS A 148 2.64 5.75 3.29
C LYS A 148 2.76 5.23 4.72
N THR A 149 2.73 3.92 4.90
CA THR A 149 2.77 3.23 6.19
C THR A 149 4.01 2.35 6.24
N VAL A 150 4.87 2.58 7.24
CA VAL A 150 6.01 1.72 7.56
C VAL A 150 5.48 0.47 8.28
N LEU A 151 5.91 -0.70 7.83
CA LEU A 151 5.53 -2.00 8.37
C LEU A 151 6.75 -2.75 8.89
N ASP A 152 6.54 -3.77 9.72
CA ASP A 152 7.59 -4.58 10.34
C ASP A 152 8.58 -5.16 9.30
N ARG A 153 8.05 -5.57 8.14
CA ARG A 153 8.84 -6.08 7.00
C ARG A 153 9.85 -5.07 6.46
N ASP A 154 9.63 -3.77 6.66
CA ASP A 154 10.52 -2.71 6.18
C ASP A 154 11.80 -2.62 7.03
N PHE A 155 11.77 -3.14 8.26
CA PHE A 155 12.96 -3.26 9.12
C PHE A 155 13.78 -4.52 8.83
N LEU A 156 13.18 -5.54 8.21
CA LEU A 156 13.84 -6.79 7.89
C LEU A 156 14.67 -6.68 6.60
N PRO A 157 15.78 -7.41 6.46
CA PRO A 157 16.47 -7.51 5.17
C PRO A 157 15.52 -8.12 4.13
N LYS A 158 15.45 -7.52 2.92
CA LYS A 158 14.72 -8.14 1.81
C LYS A 158 15.41 -9.47 1.50
N ALA A 159 14.69 -10.58 1.65
CA ALA A 159 15.18 -11.88 1.20
C ALA A 159 15.46 -11.77 -0.30
N LYS A 160 16.69 -12.13 -0.68
CA LYS A 160 17.18 -12.05 -2.05
C LYS A 160 16.65 -13.23 -2.87
#